data_AF-A0A3D9DKU5-F1
#
_entry.id   AF-A0A3D9DKU5-F1
#
_cell.length_a   1.000
_cell.length_b   1.000
_cell.length_c   1.000
_cell.angle_alpha   90.00
_cell.angle_beta   90.00
_cell.angle_gamma   90.00
#
_symmetry.space_group_name_H-M   'P 1'
#
loop_
_entity.id
_entity.type
_entity.pdbx_description
1 polymer ?
#
loop_
_entity_poly.entity_id
_entity_poly.type
_entity_poly.pdbx_seq_one_letter_code
_entity_poly.pdbx_strand_id
1 'polypeptide(L)'
;MEFQNQILQSILWNFTEQKFSDIENFRIALKDYNEKITDEKFSENLDKPILKINKVAIQYEYWDENIEDIIEPDFLLNADNGQFFTTAELLFKIHNQVHEKLKDDDHHFFEGLELWTGENPNYPDTPLYFLQQGS
;
A
#
# COMPACT_ATOMS: atom_id res chain seq x y z
N MET A 1 12.28 17.02 6.37
CA MET A 1 12.31 16.11 5.20
C MET A 1 10.97 16.33 4.51
N GLU A 2 10.98 16.73 3.24
CA GLU A 2 9.72 16.88 2.49
C GLU A 2 9.32 15.51 1.95
N PHE A 3 8.11 15.08 2.28
CA PHE A 3 7.51 13.86 1.76
C PHE A 3 6.73 14.20 0.49
N GLN A 4 6.71 13.27 -0.47
CA GLN A 4 5.89 13.45 -1.66
C GLN A 4 4.42 13.31 -1.28
N ASN A 5 3.59 14.27 -1.71
CA ASN A 5 2.15 14.25 -1.43
C ASN A 5 1.47 12.99 -1.98
N GLN A 6 1.96 12.48 -3.10
CA GLN A 6 1.40 11.34 -3.80
C GLN A 6 2.54 10.43 -4.25
N ILE A 7 2.45 9.14 -3.91
CA ILE A 7 3.40 8.11 -4.38
C ILE A 7 2.68 6.88 -4.93
N LEU A 8 3.33 6.17 -5.86
CA LEU A 8 2.90 4.89 -6.44
C LEU A 8 1.64 4.93 -7.33
N GLN A 9 1.25 6.09 -7.85
CA GLN A 9 0.10 6.25 -8.77
C GLN A 9 0.24 5.47 -10.09
N SER A 10 1.47 5.16 -10.50
CA SER A 10 1.73 4.43 -11.75
C SER A 10 1.66 2.90 -11.61
N ILE A 11 1.48 2.38 -10.40
CA ILE A 11 1.46 0.95 -10.14
C ILE A 11 0.03 0.48 -9.98
N LEU A 12 -0.37 -0.48 -10.80
CA LEU A 12 -1.67 -1.13 -10.71
C LEU A 12 -1.56 -2.32 -9.75
N TRP A 13 -2.51 -2.45 -8.83
CA TRP A 13 -2.60 -3.63 -7.96
C TRP A 13 -4.04 -3.85 -7.48
N ASN A 14 -4.33 -5.07 -7.02
CA ASN A 14 -5.61 -5.41 -6.40
C ASN A 14 -5.35 -6.21 -5.11
N PHE A 15 -6.18 -6.01 -4.09
CA PHE A 15 -6.01 -6.67 -2.79
C PHE A 15 -6.72 -8.02 -2.67
N THR A 16 -7.33 -8.53 -3.75
CA THR A 16 -8.03 -9.83 -3.80
C THR A 16 -7.08 -11.02 -3.89
N GLU A 17 -5.86 -10.80 -4.38
CA GLU A 17 -4.81 -11.82 -4.38
C GLU A 17 -4.52 -12.28 -2.94
N GLN A 18 -4.30 -13.59 -2.75
CA GLN A 18 -3.98 -14.15 -1.44
C GLN A 18 -2.75 -13.49 -0.80
N LYS A 19 -2.60 -13.60 0.53
CA LYS A 19 -1.38 -13.13 1.21
C LYS A 19 -0.13 -13.81 0.65
N PHE A 20 0.95 -13.05 0.58
CA PHE A 20 2.24 -13.51 0.13
C PHE A 20 3.15 -13.74 1.34
N SER A 21 3.71 -14.93 1.48
CA SER A 21 4.72 -15.23 2.52
C SER A 21 6.12 -14.76 2.14
N ASP A 22 6.33 -14.41 0.88
CA ASP A 22 7.62 -14.09 0.29
C ASP A 22 7.50 -12.92 -0.70
N ILE A 23 8.47 -12.02 -0.66
CA ILE A 23 8.46 -10.80 -1.47
C ILE A 23 8.77 -11.08 -2.94
N GLU A 24 9.52 -12.14 -3.28
CA GLU A 24 9.81 -12.46 -4.68
C GLU A 24 8.56 -12.96 -5.42
N ASN A 25 7.74 -13.79 -4.75
CA ASN A 25 6.43 -14.17 -5.29
C ASN A 25 5.51 -12.96 -5.48
N PHE A 26 5.51 -12.01 -4.55
CA PHE A 26 4.75 -10.76 -4.69
C PHE A 26 5.26 -9.92 -5.87
N ARG A 27 6.57 -9.79 -6.05
CA ARG A 27 7.17 -9.05 -7.18
C ARG A 27 6.76 -9.64 -8.53
N ILE A 28 6.71 -10.97 -8.64
CA ILE A 28 6.27 -11.66 -9.86
C ILE A 28 4.79 -11.35 -10.11
N ALA A 29 3.94 -11.55 -9.11
CA ALA A 29 2.51 -11.29 -9.23
C ALA A 29 2.20 -9.82 -9.59
N LEU A 30 2.90 -8.86 -8.97
CA LEU A 30 2.76 -7.44 -9.27
C LEU A 30 3.11 -7.11 -10.72
N LYS A 31 4.22 -7.66 -11.23
CA LYS A 31 4.61 -7.51 -12.63
C LYS A 31 3.55 -8.10 -13.55
N ASP A 32 3.22 -9.37 -13.35
CA ASP A 32 2.25 -10.10 -14.18
C ASP A 32 0.89 -9.38 -14.23
N TYR A 33 0.44 -8.85 -13.08
CA TYR A 33 -0.81 -8.09 -13.01
C TYR A 33 -0.74 -6.81 -13.85
N ASN A 34 0.32 -6.00 -13.71
CA ASN A 34 0.48 -4.77 -14.48
C ASN A 34 0.59 -5.06 -15.99
N GLU A 35 1.38 -6.06 -16.38
CA GLU A 35 1.53 -6.44 -17.80
C GLU A 35 0.21 -6.92 -18.39
N LYS A 36 -0.56 -7.71 -17.63
CA LYS A 36 -1.88 -8.19 -18.05
C LYS A 36 -2.89 -7.06 -18.25
N ILE A 37 -2.90 -6.05 -17.38
CA ILE A 37 -3.89 -4.96 -17.45
C ILE A 37 -3.51 -3.93 -18.53
N THR A 38 -2.22 -3.65 -18.70
CA THR A 38 -1.74 -2.63 -19.65
C THR A 38 -1.46 -3.17 -21.05
N ASP A 39 -1.27 -4.48 -21.21
CA ASP A 39 -0.73 -5.12 -22.42
C ASP A 39 0.69 -4.60 -22.78
N GLU A 40 1.41 -4.06 -21.79
CA GLU A 40 2.76 -3.53 -21.92
C GLU A 40 3.73 -4.24 -20.99
N LYS A 41 5.03 -4.25 -21.35
CA LYS A 41 6.07 -4.82 -20.48
C LYS A 41 6.29 -3.93 -19.25
N PHE A 42 6.30 -4.54 -18.07
CA PHE A 42 6.52 -3.84 -16.81
C PHE A 42 7.93 -3.22 -16.77
N SER A 43 8.00 -1.92 -16.49
CA SER A 43 9.25 -1.15 -16.55
C SER A 43 9.61 -0.41 -15.25
N GLU A 44 8.71 -0.42 -14.25
CA GLU A 44 8.95 0.25 -12.97
C GLU A 44 10.05 -0.45 -12.14
N ASN A 45 10.89 0.35 -11.47
CA ASN A 45 11.95 -0.17 -10.61
C ASN A 45 11.41 -0.44 -9.20
N LEU A 46 11.13 -1.70 -8.91
CA LEU A 46 10.61 -2.16 -7.63
C LEU A 46 11.58 -2.00 -6.44
N ASP A 47 12.88 -1.87 -6.70
CA ASP A 47 13.91 -1.68 -5.67
C ASP A 47 14.26 -0.21 -5.42
N LYS A 48 13.61 0.71 -6.16
CA LYS A 48 13.78 2.14 -5.97
C LYS A 48 13.33 2.52 -4.54
N PRO A 49 14.18 3.22 -3.76
CA PRO A 49 13.75 3.81 -2.50
C PRO A 49 12.62 4.82 -2.75
N ILE A 50 11.42 4.54 -2.26
CA ILE A 50 10.25 5.40 -2.43
C ILE A 50 10.04 6.32 -1.22
N LEU A 51 10.30 5.80 -0.01
CA LEU A 51 10.22 6.54 1.24
C LEU A 51 11.54 6.39 1.99
N LYS A 52 12.31 7.48 2.10
CA LYS A 52 13.62 7.51 2.78
C LYS A 52 13.49 7.66 4.30
N ILE A 53 12.61 6.86 4.90
CA ILE A 53 12.35 6.78 6.34
C ILE A 53 12.14 5.31 6.72
N ASN A 54 12.39 4.97 7.97
CA ASN A 54 12.28 3.59 8.45
C ASN A 54 10.91 3.23 9.03
N LYS A 55 10.01 4.21 9.19
CA LYS A 55 8.66 4.03 9.71
C LYS A 55 7.66 4.87 8.94
N VAL A 56 6.51 4.28 8.61
CA VAL A 56 5.39 4.96 7.96
C VAL A 56 4.09 4.38 8.52
N ALA A 57 3.12 5.25 8.80
CA ALA A 57 1.77 4.82 9.13
C ALA A 57 0.94 4.80 7.84
N ILE A 58 0.12 3.76 7.68
CA ILE A 58 -0.82 3.63 6.57
C ILE A 58 -2.21 3.56 7.16
N GLN A 59 -3.14 4.37 6.66
CA GLN A 59 -4.57 4.25 6.93
C GLN A 59 -5.26 3.82 5.63
N TYR A 60 -6.29 3.01 5.77
CA TYR A 60 -7.17 2.57 4.68
C TYR A 60 -8.61 2.55 5.18
N GLU A 61 -9.55 2.31 4.30
CA GLU A 61 -10.97 2.15 4.65
C GLU A 61 -11.52 0.83 4.14
N TYR A 62 -12.52 0.30 4.85
CA TYR A 62 -13.28 -0.86 4.40
C TYR A 62 -14.71 -0.81 4.97
N TRP A 63 -15.66 -1.43 4.28
CA TRP A 63 -17.03 -1.58 4.76
C TRP A 63 -17.14 -2.76 5.74
N ASP A 64 -17.60 -2.52 6.98
CA ASP A 64 -17.83 -3.59 7.95
C ASP A 64 -19.31 -3.97 8.01
N GLU A 65 -19.65 -5.11 7.40
CA GLU A 65 -21.02 -5.62 7.33
C GLU A 65 -21.68 -5.83 8.71
N ASN A 66 -20.91 -6.04 9.78
CA ASN A 66 -21.49 -6.34 11.09
C ASN A 66 -22.08 -5.11 11.77
N ILE A 67 -21.53 -3.93 11.45
CA ILE A 67 -21.95 -2.65 12.02
C ILE A 67 -22.57 -1.72 10.98
N GLU A 68 -22.57 -2.13 9.70
CA GLU A 68 -23.08 -1.39 8.55
C GLU A 68 -22.48 0.03 8.45
N ASP A 69 -21.15 0.12 8.63
CA ASP A 69 -20.43 1.38 8.61
C ASP A 69 -19.01 1.24 8.03
N ILE A 70 -18.42 2.36 7.63
CA ILE A 70 -17.04 2.43 7.16
C ILE A 70 -16.09 2.47 8.37
N ILE A 71 -15.05 1.64 8.33
CA ILE A 71 -13.98 1.64 9.34
C ILE A 71 -12.68 2.10 8.69
N GLU A 72 -12.00 3.04 9.37
CA GLU A 72 -10.75 3.67 8.90
C GLU A 72 -9.54 3.35 9.81
N PRO A 73 -9.07 2.08 9.87
CA PRO A 73 -7.98 1.73 10.76
C PRO A 73 -6.63 2.18 10.18
N ASP A 74 -5.67 2.45 11.08
CA ASP A 74 -4.29 2.68 10.71
C ASP A 74 -3.35 1.60 11.26
N PHE A 75 -2.19 1.45 10.62
CA PHE A 75 -1.16 0.53 11.06
C PHE A 75 0.23 1.06 10.75
N LEU A 76 1.20 0.69 11.60
CA LEU A 76 2.59 1.08 11.46
C LEU A 76 3.40 0.03 10.70
N LEU A 77 4.10 0.47 9.65
CA LEU A 77 5.11 -0.33 8.96
C LEU A 77 6.51 0.11 9.36
N ASN A 78 7.43 -0.86 9.40
CA ASN A 78 8.86 -0.64 9.60
C ASN A 78 9.63 -1.12 8.37
N ALA A 79 10.65 -0.40 7.92
CA ALA A 79 11.50 -0.81 6.82
C ALA A 79 12.44 -1.95 7.24
N ASP A 80 12.61 -2.97 6.41
CA ASP A 80 13.41 -4.16 6.73
C ASP A 80 14.90 -3.85 6.88
N ASN A 81 15.40 -2.91 6.08
CA ASN A 81 16.78 -2.43 6.17
C ASN A 81 16.99 -1.39 7.29
N GLY A 82 15.92 -1.02 8.02
CA GLY A 82 15.95 -0.01 9.09
C GLY A 82 16.18 1.43 8.63
N GLN A 83 16.13 1.72 7.33
CA GLN A 83 16.50 3.00 6.73
C GLN A 83 15.44 3.58 5.76
N PHE A 84 14.92 2.78 4.83
CA PHE A 84 14.02 3.23 3.78
C PHE A 84 13.15 2.08 3.25
N PHE A 85 11.96 2.42 2.76
CA PHE A 85 11.12 1.47 2.02
C PHE A 85 11.45 1.50 0.53
N THR A 86 11.54 0.32 -0.08
CA THR A 86 11.46 0.17 -1.53
C THR A 86 10.00 0.09 -1.98
N THR A 87 9.74 0.33 -3.27
CA THR A 87 8.41 0.18 -3.87
C THR A 87 7.79 -1.20 -3.58
N ALA A 88 8.51 -2.29 -3.88
CA ALA A 88 7.97 -3.65 -3.66
C ALA A 88 7.75 -3.94 -2.18
N GLU A 89 8.68 -3.56 -1.31
CA GLU A 89 8.55 -3.82 0.13
C GLU A 89 7.34 -3.10 0.73
N LEU A 90 7.15 -1.82 0.39
CA LEU A 90 6.03 -1.04 0.91
C LEU A 90 4.70 -1.66 0.50
N LEU A 91 4.53 -1.94 -0.81
CA LEU A 91 3.27 -2.46 -1.32
C LEU A 91 3.01 -3.91 -0.87
N PHE A 92 4.05 -4.75 -0.77
CA PHE A 92 3.97 -6.10 -0.19
C PHE A 92 3.44 -6.07 1.24
N LYS A 93 4.00 -5.17 2.06
CA LYS A 93 3.59 -5.02 3.46
C LYS A 93 2.16 -4.50 3.58
N ILE A 94 1.78 -3.50 2.78
CA ILE A 94 0.41 -2.99 2.73
C ILE A 94 -0.55 -4.12 2.36
N HIS A 95 -0.30 -4.82 1.24
CA HIS A 95 -1.12 -5.94 0.77
C HIS A 95 -1.40 -6.95 1.87
N ASN A 96 -0.35 -7.44 2.52
CA ASN A 96 -0.48 -8.46 3.55
C ASN A 96 -1.22 -7.98 4.81
N GLN A 97 -1.19 -6.68 5.11
CA GLN A 97 -1.92 -6.07 6.23
C GLN A 97 -3.41 -5.93 5.91
N VAL A 98 -3.75 -5.43 4.71
CA VAL A 98 -5.14 -5.07 4.36
C VAL A 98 -5.94 -6.21 3.73
N HIS A 99 -5.28 -7.24 3.18
CA HIS A 99 -5.93 -8.31 2.40
C HIS A 99 -7.19 -8.90 3.06
N GLU A 100 -7.17 -9.25 4.35
CA GLU A 100 -8.33 -9.89 4.99
C GLU A 100 -9.58 -9.00 5.01
N LYS A 101 -9.38 -7.69 4.98
CA LYS A 101 -10.45 -6.69 4.98
C LYS A 101 -10.89 -6.32 3.57
N LEU A 102 -9.97 -6.28 2.61
CA LEU A 102 -10.25 -5.78 1.26
C LEU A 102 -10.51 -6.87 0.21
N LYS A 103 -10.23 -8.15 0.49
CA LYS A 103 -10.35 -9.21 -0.53
C LYS A 103 -11.78 -9.40 -1.09
N ASP A 104 -12.80 -9.04 -0.29
CA ASP A 104 -14.21 -9.16 -0.62
C ASP A 104 -14.91 -7.78 -0.67
N ASP A 105 -14.15 -6.68 -0.53
CA ASP A 105 -14.67 -5.30 -0.58
C ASP A 105 -14.75 -4.83 -2.05
N ASP A 106 -15.72 -3.97 -2.38
CA ASP A 106 -15.80 -3.37 -3.72
C ASP A 106 -14.61 -2.44 -3.99
N HIS A 107 -14.09 -1.75 -2.96
CA HIS A 107 -12.96 -0.83 -3.05
C HIS A 107 -11.61 -1.53 -2.83
N HIS A 108 -11.30 -2.53 -3.66
CA HIS A 108 -10.10 -3.37 -3.51
C HIS A 108 -8.97 -3.06 -4.50
N PHE A 109 -9.15 -2.10 -5.41
CA PHE A 109 -8.10 -1.69 -6.34
C PHE A 109 -7.18 -0.67 -5.69
N PHE A 110 -5.87 -0.82 -5.87
CA PHE A 110 -4.87 0.12 -5.40
C PHE A 110 -4.69 1.27 -6.41
N GLU A 111 -4.82 2.51 -5.95
CA GLU A 111 -4.64 3.72 -6.78
C GLU A 111 -3.48 4.61 -6.33
N GLY A 112 -2.70 4.16 -5.34
CA GLY A 112 -1.57 4.89 -4.81
C GLY A 112 -1.70 5.23 -3.33
N LEU A 113 -0.80 6.09 -2.87
CA LEU A 113 -0.77 6.59 -1.50
C LEU A 113 -0.74 8.11 -1.49
N GLU A 114 -1.55 8.71 -0.62
CA GLU A 114 -1.63 10.17 -0.43
C GLU A 114 -1.20 10.57 0.99
N LEU A 115 -0.30 11.55 1.11
CA LEU A 115 0.24 12.02 2.37
C LEU A 115 -0.80 12.83 3.14
N TRP A 116 -1.05 12.45 4.40
CA TRP A 116 -1.78 13.26 5.34
C TRP A 116 -0.90 14.39 5.90
N THR A 117 -1.44 15.61 5.91
CA THR A 117 -0.74 16.81 6.40
C THR A 117 -1.27 17.34 7.72
N GLY A 118 -2.30 16.71 8.28
CA GLY A 118 -2.87 17.05 9.59
C GLY A 118 -2.20 16.31 10.75
N GLU A 119 -2.89 16.27 11.89
CA GLU A 119 -2.44 15.55 13.08
C GLU A 119 -2.55 14.03 12.88
N ASN A 120 -1.53 13.30 13.32
CA ASN A 120 -1.53 11.84 13.40
C ASN A 120 -1.42 11.43 14.87
N PRO A 121 -2.53 11.40 15.63
CA PRO A 121 -2.49 11.18 17.08
C PRO A 121 -1.98 9.78 17.46
N ASN A 122 -2.19 8.78 16.59
CA ASN A 122 -1.74 7.41 16.83
C ASN A 122 -0.21 7.27 16.65
N TYR A 123 0.38 8.03 15.71
CA TYR A 123 1.82 8.04 15.46
C TYR A 123 2.36 9.48 15.22
N PRO A 124 2.46 10.34 16.25
CA PRO A 124 2.73 11.78 16.11
C PRO A 124 4.01 12.14 15.35
N ASP A 125 5.03 11.30 15.43
CA ASP A 125 6.34 11.52 14.80
C ASP A 125 6.52 10.74 13.48
N THR A 126 5.45 10.16 12.93
CA THR A 126 5.50 9.28 11.75
C THR A 126 4.60 9.83 10.63
N PRO A 127 5.10 9.91 9.37
CA PRO A 127 4.26 10.28 8.25
C PRO A 127 3.12 9.28 8.08
N LEU A 128 1.91 9.78 7.87
CA LEU A 128 0.72 9.00 7.57
C LEU A 128 0.41 9.13 6.09
N TYR A 129 0.21 8.00 5.43
CA TYR A 129 -0.32 7.94 4.08
C TYR A 129 -1.69 7.24 4.07
N PHE A 130 -2.65 7.79 3.33
CA PHE A 130 -3.90 7.12 3.01
C PHE A 130 -3.73 6.22 1.80
N LEU A 131 -4.22 4.99 1.93
CA LEU A 131 -4.40 4.05 0.84
C LEU A 131 -5.54 4.54 -0.06
N GLN A 132 -5.22 4.93 -1.28
CA GLN A 132 -6.24 5.29 -2.27
C GLN A 132 -6.80 4.00 -2.88
N GLN A 133 -8.12 3.83 -2.79
CA GLN A 133 -8.83 2.61 -3.15
C GLN A 133 -9.87 2.90 -4.24
N GLY A 134 -9.86 2.08 -5.29
CA GLY A 134 -10.81 2.15 -6.41
C GLY A 134 -11.77 0.96 -6.44
N SER A 135 -12.90 1.14 -7.14
CA SER A 135 -13.99 0.15 -7.38
C SER A 135 -14.06 -0.34 -8.81
#